data_AF-A0A6N6KET9-F1
#
_entry.id   AF-A0A6N6KET9-F1
#
_cell.length_a   1.000
_cell.length_b   1.000
_cell.length_c   1.000
_cell.angle_alpha   90.00
_cell.angle_beta   90.00
_cell.angle_gamma   90.00
#
_symmetry.space_group_name_H-M   'P 1'
#
loop_
_entity.id
_entity.type
_entity.pdbx_description
1 polymer ?
#
loop_
_entity_poly.entity_id
_entity_poly.type
_entity_poly.pdbx_seq_one_letter_code
_entity_poly.pdbx_strand_id
1 'polypeptide(L)'
;MKASLILLLSLLSVFAFSQKTLTWKGGTPGNEHDWYEPKNWDKNIVPDEDSYVIIKRLNTGHDAQPVIAEKVIVAYIELQSRSILTISNKGSLILDGSYTYSEGINFYGGQLLNEGVLNLKGIEFSNFNVIAHHIKGNGKTLVNNKPIRKEYAGF
;
A
#
# COMPACT_ATOMS: atom_id res chain seq x y z
N MET A 1 47.37 14.75 14.56
CA MET A 1 46.87 13.49 13.96
C MET A 1 45.70 12.83 14.70
N LYS A 2 45.39 13.15 15.98
CA LYS A 2 44.24 12.53 16.69
C LYS A 2 42.91 13.29 16.51
N ALA A 3 42.95 14.61 16.27
CA ALA A 3 41.74 15.40 16.01
C ALA A 3 41.14 15.17 14.61
N SER A 4 41.95 14.77 13.62
CA SER A 4 41.51 14.54 12.24
C SER A 4 40.74 13.23 12.03
N LEU A 5 40.83 12.28 12.96
CA LEU A 5 40.10 11.00 12.87
C LEU A 5 38.65 11.12 13.36
N ILE A 6 38.37 12.09 14.26
CA ILE A 6 37.01 12.31 14.81
C ILE A 6 36.11 13.03 13.80
N LEU A 7 36.67 13.89 12.95
CA LEU A 7 35.92 14.57 11.89
C LEU A 7 35.54 13.64 10.72
N LEU A 8 36.24 12.50 10.56
CA LEU A 8 35.95 11.53 9.51
C LEU A 8 34.79 10.59 9.89
N LEU A 9 34.49 10.45 11.19
CA LEU A 9 33.39 9.60 11.69
C LEU A 9 32.02 10.29 11.68
N SER A 10 31.94 11.62 11.59
CA SER A 10 30.68 12.37 11.51
C SER A 10 30.05 12.39 10.11
N LEU A 11 30.71 11.78 9.13
CA LEU A 11 30.22 11.58 7.76
C LEU A 11 29.52 10.22 7.57
N LEU A 12 29.24 9.49 8.65
CA LEU A 12 28.22 8.44 8.64
C LEU A 12 26.85 9.11 8.45
N SER A 13 26.58 9.41 7.20
CA SER A 13 25.33 9.88 6.66
C SER A 13 24.20 9.08 7.26
N VAL A 14 23.41 9.75 8.10
CA VAL A 14 22.08 9.30 8.48
C VAL A 14 21.31 9.18 7.17
N PHE A 15 21.17 7.96 6.65
CA PHE A 15 20.20 7.68 5.59
C PHE A 15 18.82 7.80 6.24
N ALA A 16 18.31 9.03 6.31
CA ALA A 16 16.92 9.25 6.63
C ALA A 16 16.12 8.72 5.43
N PHE A 17 15.51 7.55 5.60
CA PHE A 17 14.51 7.05 4.65
C PHE A 17 13.32 7.99 4.70
N SER A 18 13.26 8.93 3.74
CA SER A 18 12.09 9.78 3.58
C SER A 18 11.01 8.95 2.89
N GLN A 19 9.92 8.68 3.60
CA GLN A 19 8.74 8.04 3.03
C GLN A 19 8.28 8.80 1.78
N LYS A 20 8.11 8.09 0.67
CA LYS A 20 7.68 8.68 -0.59
C LYS A 20 6.17 8.58 -0.69
N THR A 21 5.47 9.70 -0.61
CA THR A 21 4.04 9.75 -0.99
C THR A 21 3.91 9.66 -2.50
N LEU A 22 3.19 8.65 -2.98
CA LEU A 22 2.90 8.38 -4.39
C LEU A 22 1.41 8.26 -4.60
N THR A 23 0.88 8.98 -5.58
CA THR A 23 -0.56 9.02 -5.86
C THR A 23 -0.86 8.38 -7.20
N TRP A 24 -1.80 7.43 -7.22
CA TRP A 24 -2.33 6.89 -8.47
C TRP A 24 -3.08 7.98 -9.23
N LYS A 25 -2.65 8.25 -10.48
CA LYS A 25 -3.23 9.32 -11.30
C LYS A 25 -4.12 8.84 -12.45
N GLY A 26 -4.47 7.56 -12.44
CA GLY A 26 -5.24 6.94 -13.52
C GLY A 26 -4.34 6.28 -14.55
N GLY A 27 -4.99 5.47 -15.39
CA GLY A 27 -4.33 4.53 -16.29
C GLY A 27 -3.76 5.15 -17.56
N THR A 28 -2.57 4.71 -17.94
CA THR A 28 -1.94 4.94 -19.25
C THR A 28 -2.58 4.03 -20.30
N PRO A 29 -2.94 4.52 -21.49
CA PRO A 29 -3.54 3.68 -22.53
C PRO A 29 -2.74 2.40 -22.81
N GLY A 30 -3.39 1.24 -22.76
CA GLY A 30 -2.79 -0.10 -22.90
C GLY A 30 -2.27 -0.73 -21.60
N ASN A 31 -2.04 0.07 -20.54
CA ASN A 31 -1.53 -0.36 -19.23
C ASN A 31 -2.38 0.28 -18.11
N GLU A 32 -3.69 0.43 -18.31
CA GLU A 32 -4.51 1.35 -17.52
C GLU A 32 -4.64 0.95 -16.04
N HIS A 33 -4.50 -0.34 -15.76
CA HIS A 33 -4.65 -0.93 -14.43
C HIS A 33 -3.33 -1.41 -13.84
N ASP A 34 -2.24 -1.30 -14.60
CA ASP A 34 -0.96 -1.89 -14.22
C ASP A 34 -0.30 -1.09 -13.10
N TRP A 35 -0.15 -1.72 -11.94
CA TRP A 35 0.54 -1.16 -10.78
C TRP A 35 2.00 -0.79 -11.12
N TYR A 36 2.67 -1.57 -11.96
CA TYR A 36 4.07 -1.40 -12.30
C TYR A 36 4.33 -0.43 -13.46
N GLU A 37 3.29 0.12 -14.09
CA GLU A 37 3.44 1.18 -15.09
C GLU A 37 3.76 2.51 -14.38
N PRO A 38 5.00 3.05 -14.48
CA PRO A 38 5.39 4.24 -13.74
C PRO A 38 4.52 5.44 -14.12
N LYS A 39 4.07 5.52 -15.38
CA LYS A 39 3.22 6.61 -15.86
C LYS A 39 1.83 6.63 -15.23
N ASN A 40 1.41 5.61 -14.48
CA ASN A 40 0.17 5.63 -13.71
C ASN A 40 0.32 6.34 -12.35
N TRP A 41 1.53 6.76 -11.98
CA TRP A 41 1.85 7.43 -10.73
C TRP A 41 2.21 8.90 -10.93
N ASP A 42 1.85 9.77 -9.99
CA ASP A 42 2.11 11.21 -10.03
C ASP A 42 3.58 11.59 -10.24
N LYS A 43 4.51 10.83 -9.64
CA LYS A 43 5.96 11.06 -9.75
C LYS A 43 6.66 10.22 -10.81
N ASN A 44 5.92 9.47 -11.64
CA ASN A 44 6.47 8.52 -12.61
C ASN A 44 7.42 7.47 -11.98
N ILE A 45 7.10 7.02 -10.76
CA ILE A 45 7.87 6.04 -9.99
C ILE A 45 6.88 5.02 -9.43
N VAL A 46 7.23 3.74 -9.50
CA VAL A 46 6.42 2.65 -8.92
C VAL A 46 6.65 2.58 -7.40
N PRO A 47 5.59 2.45 -6.58
CA PRO A 47 5.73 2.27 -5.15
C PRO A 47 6.55 1.04 -4.75
N ASP A 48 7.36 1.23 -3.72
CA ASP A 48 8.23 0.27 -3.05
C ASP A 48 7.84 0.12 -1.57
N GLU A 49 8.58 -0.69 -0.80
CA GLU A 49 8.34 -0.94 0.62
C GLU A 49 8.35 0.31 1.49
N ASP A 50 9.00 1.41 1.07
CA ASP A 50 9.06 2.68 1.80
C ASP A 50 7.96 3.67 1.39
N SER A 51 7.07 3.25 0.49
CA SER A 51 6.10 4.14 -0.14
C SER A 51 4.81 4.27 0.67
N TYR A 52 4.36 5.53 0.80
CA TYR A 52 3.00 5.87 1.18
C TYR A 52 2.19 5.98 -0.10
N VAL A 53 1.21 5.10 -0.29
CA VAL A 53 0.40 5.09 -1.50
C VAL A 53 -0.95 5.74 -1.27
N ILE A 54 -1.35 6.66 -2.14
CA ILE A 54 -2.70 7.23 -2.20
C ILE A 54 -3.39 6.72 -3.46
N ILE A 55 -4.49 6.01 -3.30
CA ILE A 55 -5.40 5.65 -4.39
C ILE A 55 -6.68 6.46 -4.26
N LYS A 56 -6.93 7.32 -5.25
CA LYS A 56 -8.11 8.16 -5.32
C LYS A 56 -8.75 8.06 -6.70
N ARG A 57 -10.06 8.23 -6.76
CA ARG A 57 -10.75 8.42 -8.04
C ARG A 57 -10.48 9.85 -8.52
N LEU A 58 -9.89 9.98 -9.71
CA LEU A 58 -9.73 11.25 -10.38
C LEU A 58 -10.88 11.46 -11.36
N ASN A 59 -11.48 12.64 -11.39
CA ASN A 59 -12.51 13.01 -12.38
C ASN A 59 -11.87 13.49 -13.69
N THR A 60 -10.84 12.80 -14.18
CA THR A 60 -10.06 13.22 -15.36
C THR A 60 -10.41 12.43 -16.63
N GLY A 61 -11.43 11.56 -16.58
CA GLY A 61 -11.85 10.73 -17.71
C GLY A 61 -11.05 9.44 -17.87
N HIS A 62 -9.98 9.27 -17.10
CA HIS A 62 -9.16 8.06 -17.02
C HIS A 62 -9.29 7.44 -15.62
N ASP A 63 -10.51 7.02 -15.28
CA ASP A 63 -10.89 6.52 -13.95
C ASP A 63 -10.36 5.09 -13.66
N ALA A 64 -9.45 4.56 -14.49
CA ALA A 64 -8.90 3.23 -14.31
C ALA A 64 -8.23 3.10 -12.93
N GLN A 65 -8.64 2.08 -12.20
CA GLN A 65 -8.22 1.80 -10.84
C GLN A 65 -7.14 0.73 -10.82
N PRO A 66 -6.16 0.79 -9.90
CA PRO A 66 -5.03 -0.14 -9.90
C PRO A 66 -5.46 -1.60 -9.63
N VAL A 67 -4.78 -2.53 -10.31
CA VAL A 67 -4.87 -3.96 -10.07
C VAL A 67 -3.50 -4.50 -9.71
N ILE A 68 -3.39 -5.08 -8.52
CA ILE A 68 -2.21 -5.83 -8.08
C ILE A 68 -2.31 -7.24 -8.64
N ALA A 69 -1.56 -7.52 -9.70
CA ALA A 69 -1.51 -8.82 -10.37
C ALA A 69 -0.36 -9.72 -9.88
N GLU A 70 0.61 -9.15 -9.17
CA GLU A 70 1.81 -9.81 -8.65
C GLU A 70 2.07 -9.39 -7.20
N LYS A 71 3.27 -9.66 -6.68
CA LYS A 71 3.64 -9.34 -5.30
C LYS A 71 4.06 -7.87 -5.15
N VAL A 72 3.28 -7.12 -4.39
CA VAL A 72 3.56 -5.73 -3.99
C VAL A 72 3.81 -5.66 -2.49
N ILE A 73 4.82 -4.88 -2.10
CA ILE A 73 5.10 -4.51 -0.71
C ILE A 73 5.13 -2.99 -0.65
N VAL A 74 4.39 -2.41 0.29
CA VAL A 74 4.41 -0.98 0.57
C VAL A 74 4.28 -0.72 2.07
N ALA A 75 4.72 0.45 2.51
CA ALA A 75 4.63 0.86 3.91
C ALA A 75 3.17 1.07 4.34
N TYR A 76 2.41 1.76 3.49
CA TYR A 76 1.08 2.21 3.81
C TYR A 76 0.22 2.50 2.56
N ILE A 77 -1.09 2.28 2.67
CA ILE A 77 -2.08 2.64 1.64
C ILE A 77 -3.21 3.49 2.22
N GLU A 78 -3.55 4.56 1.51
CA GLU A 78 -4.78 5.31 1.68
C GLU A 78 -5.73 5.12 0.50
N LEU A 79 -6.97 4.70 0.78
CA LEU A 79 -8.04 4.54 -0.22
C LEU A 79 -9.09 5.64 -0.05
N GLN A 80 -9.06 6.64 -0.93
CA GLN A 80 -9.95 7.80 -0.89
C GLN A 80 -11.20 7.65 -1.77
N SER A 81 -12.34 8.14 -1.28
CA SER A 81 -13.61 8.43 -2.00
C SER A 81 -13.84 7.69 -3.31
N ARG A 82 -14.57 6.56 -3.22
CA ARG A 82 -14.99 5.72 -4.35
C ARG A 82 -13.83 5.12 -5.16
N SER A 83 -12.60 5.20 -4.68
CA SER A 83 -11.50 4.42 -5.24
C SER A 83 -11.69 2.94 -4.94
N ILE A 84 -11.13 2.10 -5.81
CA ILE A 84 -11.09 0.66 -5.64
C ILE A 84 -9.65 0.24 -5.85
N LEU A 85 -9.08 -0.51 -4.91
CA LEU A 85 -7.84 -1.25 -5.15
C LEU A 85 -8.19 -2.73 -5.27
N THR A 86 -7.81 -3.34 -6.38
CA THR A 86 -8.05 -4.77 -6.60
C THR A 86 -6.77 -5.56 -6.42
N ILE A 87 -6.81 -6.62 -5.60
CA ILE A 87 -5.78 -7.67 -5.58
C ILE A 87 -6.34 -8.84 -6.38
N SER A 88 -5.74 -9.14 -7.53
CA SER A 88 -6.18 -10.26 -8.36
C SER A 88 -5.93 -11.59 -7.66
N ASN A 89 -6.52 -12.68 -8.17
CA ASN A 89 -6.27 -14.03 -7.64
C ASN A 89 -4.81 -14.51 -7.72
N LYS A 90 -3.96 -13.83 -8.50
CA LYS A 90 -2.52 -14.07 -8.57
C LYS A 90 -1.71 -13.05 -7.76
N GLY A 91 -2.34 -11.94 -7.38
CA GLY A 91 -1.74 -10.83 -6.67
C GLY A 91 -1.51 -11.11 -5.19
N SER A 92 -0.52 -10.42 -4.63
CA SER A 92 -0.24 -10.42 -3.20
C SER A 92 0.15 -9.03 -2.75
N LEU A 93 -0.63 -8.43 -1.85
CA LEU A 93 -0.31 -7.14 -1.24
C LEU A 93 0.15 -7.37 0.20
N ILE A 94 1.35 -6.88 0.51
CA ILE A 94 1.89 -6.84 1.86
C ILE A 94 2.00 -5.38 2.29
N LEU A 95 1.29 -5.03 3.35
CA LEU A 95 1.48 -3.77 4.06
C LEU A 95 2.40 -4.09 5.23
N ASP A 96 3.64 -3.62 5.17
CA ASP A 96 4.68 -4.10 6.08
C ASP A 96 4.67 -3.44 7.46
N GLY A 97 3.86 -2.40 7.63
CA GLY A 97 3.68 -1.68 8.88
C GLY A 97 4.89 -0.81 9.27
N SER A 98 5.80 -0.54 8.32
CA SER A 98 6.95 0.35 8.54
C SER A 98 6.53 1.82 8.69
N TYR A 99 5.31 2.18 8.33
CA TYR A 99 4.76 3.50 8.54
C TYR A 99 4.33 3.70 10.01
N THR A 100 5.10 4.49 10.75
CA THR A 100 4.98 4.66 12.21
C THR A 100 3.68 5.30 12.70
N TYR A 101 2.90 5.95 11.84
CA TYR A 101 1.74 6.76 12.27
C TYR A 101 0.38 6.14 11.93
N SER A 102 0.33 4.91 11.40
CA SER A 102 -0.94 4.28 11.06
C SER A 102 -0.83 2.77 10.87
N GLU A 103 -1.98 2.12 10.88
CA GLU A 103 -2.16 0.67 10.79
C GLU A 103 -2.00 0.11 9.37
N GLY A 104 -1.05 0.60 8.57
CA GLY A 104 -0.80 0.10 7.21
C GLY A 104 -1.87 0.42 6.16
N ILE A 105 -3.16 0.48 6.47
CA ILE A 105 -4.22 0.89 5.53
C ILE A 105 -5.31 1.73 6.18
N ASN A 106 -5.69 2.83 5.51
CA ASN A 106 -6.87 3.62 5.86
C ASN A 106 -7.85 3.73 4.69
N PHE A 107 -9.13 3.78 5.05
CA PHE A 107 -10.24 3.92 4.12
C PHE A 107 -10.97 5.24 4.38
N TYR A 108 -10.83 6.21 3.47
CA TYR A 108 -11.58 7.46 3.47
C TYR A 108 -12.67 7.42 2.38
N GLY A 109 -13.49 6.37 2.41
CA GLY A 109 -14.57 6.11 1.45
C GLY A 109 -14.17 5.32 0.19
N GLY A 110 -12.94 4.79 0.13
CA GLY A 110 -12.53 3.81 -0.87
C GLY A 110 -12.81 2.36 -0.43
N GLN A 111 -12.54 1.40 -1.31
CA GLN A 111 -12.74 -0.04 -1.06
C GLN A 111 -11.54 -0.86 -1.55
N LEU A 112 -11.32 -2.01 -0.92
CA LEU A 112 -10.35 -3.00 -1.37
C LEU A 112 -11.09 -4.27 -1.79
N LEU A 113 -10.86 -4.71 -3.03
CA LEU A 113 -11.36 -5.99 -3.53
C LEU A 113 -10.21 -7.01 -3.52
N ASN A 114 -10.26 -7.95 -2.59
CA ASN A 114 -9.26 -8.98 -2.42
C ASN A 114 -9.74 -10.32 -3.01
N GLU A 115 -9.18 -10.72 -4.15
CA GLU A 115 -9.31 -12.08 -4.69
C GLU A 115 -8.02 -12.89 -4.55
N GLY A 116 -6.92 -12.26 -4.11
CA GLY A 116 -5.61 -12.86 -3.94
C GLY A 116 -5.21 -13.00 -2.48
N VAL A 117 -4.05 -12.44 -2.13
CA VAL A 117 -3.54 -12.43 -0.76
C VAL A 117 -3.33 -11.00 -0.27
N LEU A 118 -3.97 -10.66 0.85
CA LEU A 118 -3.71 -9.44 1.60
C LEU A 118 -3.01 -9.80 2.92
N ASN A 119 -1.86 -9.20 3.20
CA ASN A 119 -1.14 -9.39 4.46
C ASN A 119 -0.84 -8.06 5.12
N LEU A 120 -1.48 -7.85 6.27
CA LEU A 120 -1.36 -6.65 7.07
C LEU A 120 -0.40 -6.93 8.24
N LYS A 121 0.80 -6.35 8.20
CA LYS A 121 1.78 -6.49 9.28
C LYS A 121 1.76 -5.25 10.17
N GLY A 122 2.10 -5.44 11.44
CA GLY A 122 2.18 -4.35 12.41
C GLY A 122 0.83 -3.82 12.88
N ILE A 123 -0.29 -4.45 12.48
CA ILE A 123 -1.63 -4.09 12.95
C ILE A 123 -2.02 -4.94 14.15
N GLU A 124 -2.62 -4.32 15.17
CA GLU A 124 -3.31 -5.02 16.25
C GLU A 124 -4.64 -5.61 15.77
N PHE A 125 -4.95 -6.85 16.13
CA PHE A 125 -6.17 -7.54 15.66
C PHE A 125 -7.48 -6.79 15.97
N SER A 126 -7.54 -6.04 17.07
CA SER A 126 -8.71 -5.22 17.42
C SER A 126 -9.07 -4.22 16.34
N ASN A 127 -8.07 -3.67 15.66
CA ASN A 127 -8.26 -2.59 14.70
C ASN A 127 -8.57 -3.16 13.31
N PHE A 128 -8.21 -4.43 13.06
CA PHE A 128 -8.65 -5.14 11.87
C PHE A 128 -10.18 -5.15 11.71
N ASN A 129 -10.93 -5.35 12.79
CA ASN A 129 -12.40 -5.38 12.74
C ASN A 129 -12.98 -4.06 12.20
N VAL A 130 -12.31 -2.94 12.48
CA VAL A 130 -12.70 -1.61 12.00
C VAL A 130 -12.45 -1.48 10.50
N ILE A 131 -11.42 -2.10 9.94
CA ILE A 131 -11.13 -1.99 8.50
C ILE A 131 -11.77 -3.10 7.66
N ALA A 132 -12.14 -4.24 8.28
CA ALA A 132 -12.62 -5.44 7.61
C ALA A 132 -13.83 -5.19 6.69
N HIS A 133 -14.75 -4.30 7.08
CA HIS A 133 -15.95 -4.00 6.31
C HIS A 133 -15.68 -3.28 4.96
N HIS A 134 -14.48 -2.71 4.79
CA HIS A 134 -14.05 -2.11 3.53
C HIS A 134 -13.32 -3.09 2.60
N ILE A 135 -12.99 -4.28 3.11
CA ILE A 135 -12.32 -5.35 2.39
C ILE A 135 -13.39 -6.33 1.91
N LYS A 136 -13.51 -6.47 0.59
CA LYS A 136 -14.44 -7.39 -0.08
C LYS A 136 -13.67 -8.48 -0.80
N GLY A 137 -14.39 -9.50 -1.28
CA GLY A 137 -13.84 -10.57 -2.09
C GLY A 137 -13.53 -11.84 -1.31
N ASN A 138 -13.11 -12.88 -2.01
CA ASN A 138 -12.91 -14.22 -1.45
C ASN A 138 -11.43 -14.57 -1.20
N GLY A 139 -10.54 -13.62 -1.40
CA GLY A 139 -9.10 -13.76 -1.19
C GLY A 139 -8.74 -14.02 0.27
N LYS A 140 -7.49 -14.43 0.48
CA LYS A 140 -6.94 -14.71 1.80
C LYS A 140 -6.49 -13.41 2.45
N THR A 141 -7.01 -13.11 3.63
CA THR A 141 -6.53 -11.99 4.46
C THR A 141 -5.76 -12.52 5.67
N LEU A 142 -4.58 -11.94 5.89
CA LEU A 142 -3.66 -12.26 6.97
C LEU A 142 -3.41 -11.00 7.79
N VAL A 143 -3.39 -11.14 9.12
CA VAL A 143 -2.83 -10.12 10.03
C VAL A 143 -1.63 -10.74 10.73
N ASN A 144 -0.48 -10.08 10.63
CA ASN A 144 0.81 -10.56 11.15
C ASN A 144 1.11 -12.00 10.70
N ASN A 145 0.93 -12.28 9.41
CA ASN A 145 1.08 -13.60 8.78
C ASN A 145 0.11 -14.69 9.29
N LYS A 146 -0.88 -14.36 10.12
CA LYS A 146 -1.88 -15.31 10.60
C LYS A 146 -3.20 -15.12 9.85
N PRO A 147 -3.82 -16.19 9.34
CA PRO A 147 -5.10 -16.08 8.65
C PRO A 147 -6.18 -15.60 9.62
N ILE A 148 -7.03 -14.71 9.14
CA ILE A 148 -8.18 -14.24 9.91
C ILE A 148 -9.36 -15.17 9.62
N ARG A 149 -10.04 -15.61 10.67
CA ARG A 149 -11.26 -16.40 10.52
C ARG A 149 -12.36 -15.51 9.96
N LYS A 150 -13.15 -16.02 9.00
CA LYS A 150 -14.22 -15.26 8.34
C LYS A 150 -15.26 -14.69 9.33
N GLU A 151 -15.38 -15.25 10.53
CA GLU A 151 -16.23 -14.76 11.62
C GLU A 151 -15.90 -13.34 12.13
N TYR A 152 -14.73 -12.78 11.81
CA TYR A 152 -14.35 -11.40 12.12
C TYR A 152 -14.60 -10.40 10.97
N ALA A 153 -14.91 -10.90 9.79
CA ALA A 153 -15.34 -10.09 8.65
C ALA A 153 -16.86 -10.21 8.59
N GLY A 154 -17.59 -9.18 9.03
CA GLY A 154 -19.06 -9.19 9.07
C GLY A 154 -19.69 -9.29 7.68
N PHE A 155 -19.70 -10.49 7.11
CA PHE A 155 -20.38 -10.88 5.88
C PHE A 155 -21.84 -11.22 6.16
#